data_AF-A0A9W4X9K3-F1
#
_entry.id   AF-A0A9W4X9K3-F1
#
_cell.length_a   1.000
_cell.length_b   1.000
_cell.length_c   1.000
_cell.angle_alpha   90.00
_cell.angle_beta   90.00
_cell.angle_gamma   90.00
#
_symmetry.space_group_name_H-M   'P 1'
#
loop_
_entity.id
_entity.type
_entity.pdbx_description
1 polymer ?
#
loop_
_entity_poly.entity_id
_entity_poly.type
_entity_poly.pdbx_seq_one_letter_code
_entity_poly.pdbx_strand_id
1 'polypeptide(L)'
;EAELPSIHEFSTHLHGKITQDDYKHAQKVWKEFRCKNLGEYHDLYLKTNVLSLADVCTEFQKMSMKYYELDPSHYVSALSLSWNRILKMSGVRIELFTDMTMHDFTKKAKHG
;
A
#
# COMPACT_ATOMS: atom_id res chain seq x y z
N GLU A 1 30.49 5.97 6.46
CA GLU A 1 30.18 5.38 7.77
C GLU A 1 30.33 3.87 7.70
N ALA A 2 31.04 3.28 8.65
CA ALA A 2 31.31 1.84 8.75
C ALA A 2 30.46 1.15 9.84
N GLU A 3 29.61 1.90 10.54
CA GLU A 3 28.82 1.44 11.68
C GLU A 3 27.38 1.98 11.57
N LEU A 4 26.45 1.30 12.24
CA LEU A 4 25.06 1.72 12.33
C LEU A 4 24.98 3.00 13.20
N PRO A 5 24.19 4.03 12.81
CA PRO A 5 23.99 5.25 13.60
C PRO A 5 23.47 4.97 15.02
N SER A 6 23.62 5.93 15.93
CA SER A 6 23.10 5.79 17.29
C SER A 6 21.58 5.72 17.30
N ILE A 7 20.98 4.98 18.25
CA ILE A 7 19.51 4.91 18.42
C ILE A 7 18.85 6.29 18.51
N HIS A 8 19.55 7.29 19.03
CA HIS A 8 19.03 8.66 19.15
C HIS A 8 18.90 9.38 17.80
N GLU A 9 19.62 8.92 16.77
CA GLU A 9 19.55 9.46 15.41
C GLU A 9 18.38 8.85 14.62
N PHE A 10 17.84 7.72 15.08
CA PHE A 10 16.61 7.13 14.56
C PHE A 10 15.37 7.83 15.12
N SER A 11 15.07 8.99 14.57
CA SER A 11 13.83 9.72 14.86
C SER A 11 13.12 10.17 13.58
N THR A 12 11.80 10.02 13.55
CA THR A 12 10.97 10.54 12.46
C THR A 12 9.84 11.40 13.02
N HIS A 13 9.41 12.40 12.27
CA HIS A 13 8.28 13.25 12.68
C HIS A 13 6.95 12.48 12.73
N LEU A 14 6.84 11.37 11.99
CA LEU A 14 5.64 10.55 11.89
C LEU A 14 5.54 9.48 12.99
N HIS A 15 6.66 8.84 13.34
CA HIS A 15 6.66 7.71 14.29
C HIS A 15 7.43 7.99 15.59
N GLY A 16 8.05 9.17 15.73
CA GLY A 16 8.83 9.50 16.92
C GLY A 16 10.14 8.73 16.98
N LYS A 17 10.57 8.36 18.20
CA LYS A 17 11.79 7.59 18.46
C LYS A 17 11.49 6.10 18.31
N ILE A 18 12.44 5.35 17.74
CA ILE A 18 12.33 3.89 17.68
C ILE A 18 12.49 3.27 19.07
N THR A 19 11.99 2.05 19.24
CA THR A 19 12.18 1.30 20.48
C THR A 19 13.58 0.68 20.52
N GLN A 20 14.02 0.29 21.73
CA GLN A 20 15.28 -0.42 21.89
C GLN A 20 15.29 -1.76 21.14
N ASP A 21 14.13 -2.40 21.00
CA ASP A 21 14.01 -3.69 20.32
C ASP A 21 14.07 -3.54 18.80
N ASP A 22 13.52 -2.47 18.23
CA ASP A 22 13.71 -2.11 16.81
C ASP A 22 15.20 -1.89 16.50
N TYR A 23 15.91 -1.21 17.40
CA TYR A 23 17.35 -0.96 17.24
C TYR A 23 18.17 -2.25 17.33
N LYS A 24 17.86 -3.15 18.28
CA LYS A 24 18.50 -4.48 18.33
C LYS A 24 18.24 -5.29 17.05
N HIS A 25 17.03 -5.19 16.49
CA HIS A 25 16.71 -5.82 15.22
C HIS A 25 17.57 -5.24 14.08
N ALA A 26 17.69 -3.92 13.99
CA ALA A 26 18.54 -3.26 13.00
C ALA A 26 20.01 -3.70 13.11
N GLN A 27 20.55 -3.78 14.33
CA GLN A 27 21.90 -4.28 14.59
C GLN A 27 22.07 -5.76 14.17
N LYS A 28 21.07 -6.61 14.45
CA LYS A 28 21.08 -8.01 14.03
C LYS A 28 21.12 -8.11 12.51
N VAL A 29 20.25 -7.38 11.81
CA VAL A 29 20.20 -7.36 10.34
C VAL A 29 21.53 -6.85 9.76
N TRP A 30 22.06 -5.75 10.28
CA TRP A 30 23.35 -5.21 9.86
C TRP A 30 24.47 -6.26 9.95
N LYS A 31 24.55 -6.99 11.06
CA LYS A 31 25.56 -8.03 11.28
C LYS A 31 25.35 -9.25 10.39
N GLU A 32 24.12 -9.74 10.29
CA GLU A 32 23.80 -10.97 9.55
C GLU A 32 24.06 -10.81 8.05
N PHE A 33 23.68 -9.65 7.50
CA PHE A 33 23.89 -9.32 6.09
C PHE A 33 25.26 -8.68 5.82
N ARG A 34 26.08 -8.52 6.86
CA ARG A 34 27.45 -7.97 6.80
C ARG A 34 27.51 -6.62 6.08
N CYS A 35 26.55 -5.74 6.37
CA CYS A 35 26.49 -4.42 5.78
C CYS A 35 27.75 -3.62 6.12
N LYS A 36 28.37 -3.01 5.11
CA LYS A 36 29.60 -2.23 5.26
C LYS A 36 29.33 -0.75 5.46
N ASN A 37 28.16 -0.28 5.04
CA ASN A 37 27.74 1.11 5.11
C ASN A 37 26.21 1.21 5.15
N LEU A 38 25.71 2.40 5.49
CA LEU A 38 24.28 2.66 5.61
C LEU A 38 23.52 2.49 4.29
N GLY A 39 24.18 2.72 3.14
CA GLY A 39 23.61 2.50 1.82
C GLY A 39 23.26 1.04 1.57
N GLU A 40 24.15 0.10 1.89
CA GLU A 40 23.89 -1.34 1.76
C GLU A 40 22.73 -1.79 2.68
N TYR A 41 22.66 -1.24 3.90
CA TYR A 41 21.54 -1.49 4.81
C TYR A 41 20.21 -0.92 4.27
N HIS A 42 20.24 0.28 3.70
CA HIS A 42 19.09 0.90 3.06
C HIS A 42 18.62 0.12 1.84
N ASP A 43 19.53 -0.33 0.98
CA ASP A 43 19.22 -1.17 -0.19
C ASP A 43 18.56 -2.49 0.21
N LEU A 44 19.03 -3.11 1.30
CA LEU A 44 18.43 -4.32 1.84
C LEU A 44 16.99 -4.07 2.32
N TYR A 45 16.77 -2.97 3.05
CA TYR A 45 15.43 -2.55 3.47
C TYR A 45 14.52 -2.33 2.27
N LEU A 46 14.97 -1.55 1.28
CA LEU A 46 14.22 -1.26 0.07
C LEU A 46 13.86 -2.53 -0.71
N LYS A 47 14.83 -3.44 -0.92
CA LYS A 47 14.58 -4.74 -1.55
C LYS A 47 13.53 -5.55 -0.81
N THR A 48 13.63 -5.61 0.52
CA THR A 48 12.67 -6.37 1.35
C THR A 48 11.27 -5.79 1.23
N ASN A 49 11.12 -4.46 1.26
CA ASN A 49 9.81 -3.80 1.09
C ASN A 49 9.24 -4.04 -0.31
N VAL A 50 10.05 -3.92 -1.36
CA VAL A 50 9.62 -4.15 -2.74
C VAL A 50 9.17 -5.60 -2.93
N LEU A 51 9.92 -6.57 -2.39
CA LEU A 51 9.56 -7.98 -2.47
C LEU A 51 8.25 -8.27 -1.71
N SER A 52 8.10 -7.74 -0.49
CA SER A 52 6.89 -7.89 0.31
C SER A 52 5.67 -7.28 -0.38
N LEU A 53 5.81 -6.07 -0.93
CA LEU A 53 4.75 -5.42 -1.70
C LEU A 53 4.41 -6.20 -2.97
N ALA A 54 5.42 -6.68 -3.70
CA ALA A 54 5.23 -7.47 -4.91
C ALA A 54 4.46 -8.77 -4.64
N ASP A 55 4.76 -9.45 -3.52
CA ASP A 55 4.05 -10.66 -3.11
C ASP A 55 2.56 -10.39 -2.86
N VAL A 56 2.26 -9.37 -2.04
CA VAL A 56 0.87 -8.96 -1.76
C VAL A 56 0.13 -8.51 -3.03
N CYS A 57 0.78 -7.72 -3.89
CA CYS A 57 0.18 -7.27 -5.15
C CYS A 57 -0.09 -8.43 -6.11
N THR A 58 0.81 -9.40 -6.18
CA THR A 58 0.67 -10.58 -7.04
C THR A 58 -0.47 -11.47 -6.54
N GLU A 59 -0.58 -11.67 -5.23
CA GLU A 59 -1.71 -12.44 -4.67
C GLU A 59 -3.03 -11.71 -4.88
N PHE A 60 -3.06 -10.38 -4.72
CA PHE A 60 -4.23 -9.56 -5.03
C PHE A 60 -4.66 -9.67 -6.50
N GLN A 61 -3.72 -9.67 -7.45
CA GLN A 61 -3.98 -9.92 -8.87
C GLN A 61 -4.60 -11.29 -9.11
N LYS A 62 -3.99 -12.36 -8.57
CA LYS A 62 -4.51 -13.73 -8.68
C LYS A 62 -5.92 -13.86 -8.13
N MET A 63 -6.17 -13.32 -6.93
CA MET A 63 -7.50 -13.34 -6.31
C MET A 63 -8.51 -12.56 -7.15
N SER A 64 -8.17 -11.35 -7.58
CA SER A 64 -9.06 -10.50 -8.38
C SER A 64 -9.44 -11.15 -9.71
N MET A 65 -8.46 -11.75 -10.39
CA MET A 65 -8.72 -12.52 -11.61
C MET A 65 -9.59 -13.75 -11.33
N LYS A 66 -9.32 -14.50 -10.25
CA LYS A 66 -10.07 -15.69 -9.88
C LYS A 66 -11.54 -15.41 -9.54
N TYR A 67 -11.80 -14.35 -8.78
CA TYR A 67 -13.15 -14.09 -8.24
C TYR A 67 -13.96 -13.09 -9.07
N TYR A 68 -13.31 -12.15 -9.73
CA TYR A 68 -13.98 -11.03 -10.41
C TYR A 68 -13.73 -11.07 -11.92
N GLU A 69 -12.74 -11.83 -12.39
CA GLU A 69 -12.21 -11.81 -13.75
C GLU A 69 -11.91 -10.35 -14.19
N LEU A 70 -11.38 -9.57 -13.25
CA LEU A 70 -10.93 -8.21 -13.46
C LEU A 70 -9.46 -8.16 -13.03
N ASP A 71 -8.59 -7.67 -13.91
CA ASP A 71 -7.20 -7.44 -13.58
C ASP A 71 -7.06 -6.10 -12.84
N PRO A 72 -6.63 -6.10 -11.57
CA PRO A 72 -6.46 -4.87 -10.80
C PRO A 72 -5.40 -3.92 -11.38
N SER A 73 -4.48 -4.40 -12.24
CA SER A 73 -3.47 -3.56 -12.89
C SER A 73 -4.06 -2.49 -13.82
N HIS A 74 -5.29 -2.69 -14.29
CA HIS A 74 -6.02 -1.74 -15.13
C HIS A 74 -6.74 -0.63 -14.35
N TYR A 75 -6.60 -0.61 -13.02
CA TYR A 75 -7.31 0.32 -12.14
C TYR A 75 -6.31 1.16 -11.34
N VAL A 76 -6.59 2.46 -11.25
CA VAL A 76 -5.77 3.40 -10.47
C VAL A 76 -5.80 3.08 -8.97
N SER A 77 -6.88 2.46 -8.49
CA SER A 77 -7.05 2.12 -7.08
C SER A 77 -7.94 0.89 -6.87
N ALA A 78 -7.82 0.28 -5.69
CA ALA A 78 -8.73 -0.79 -5.25
C ALA A 78 -10.20 -0.34 -5.19
N LEU A 79 -10.47 0.94 -4.94
CA LEU A 79 -11.84 1.49 -4.96
C LEU A 79 -12.42 1.47 -6.37
N SER A 80 -11.64 1.90 -7.38
CA SER A 80 -12.09 1.85 -8.79
C SER A 80 -12.33 0.42 -9.28
N LEU A 81 -11.48 -0.53 -8.87
CA LEU A 81 -11.72 -1.95 -9.12
C LEU A 81 -13.02 -2.41 -8.45
N SER A 82 -13.20 -2.09 -7.16
CA SER A 82 -14.36 -2.51 -6.37
C SER A 82 -15.66 -1.97 -6.95
N TRP A 83 -15.66 -0.72 -7.40
CA TRP A 83 -16.79 -0.11 -8.09
C TRP A 83 -17.15 -0.89 -9.36
N ASN A 84 -16.18 -1.15 -10.24
CA ASN A 84 -16.45 -1.88 -11.47
C ASN A 84 -16.87 -3.33 -11.20
N ARG A 85 -16.28 -3.98 -10.19
CA ARG A 85 -16.69 -5.31 -9.72
C ARG A 85 -18.17 -5.31 -9.31
N ILE A 86 -18.61 -4.33 -8.51
CA ILE A 86 -20.01 -4.24 -8.05
C ILE A 86 -20.95 -4.09 -9.24
N LEU A 87 -20.61 -3.27 -10.23
CA LEU A 87 -21.40 -3.12 -11.45
C LEU A 87 -21.45 -4.42 -12.26
N LYS A 88 -20.30 -5.08 -12.46
CA LYS A 88 -20.22 -6.38 -13.15
C LYS A 88 -21.06 -7.45 -12.47
N MET A 89 -21.01 -7.53 -11.13
CA MET A 89 -21.75 -8.54 -10.35
C MET A 89 -23.26 -8.28 -10.30
N SER A 90 -23.67 -7.02 -10.20
CA SER A 90 -25.09 -6.65 -10.12
C SER A 90 -25.77 -6.57 -11.49
N GLY A 91 -25.00 -6.41 -12.57
CA GLY A 91 -25.52 -6.16 -13.92
C GLY A 91 -26.15 -4.78 -14.09
N VAL A 92 -26.11 -3.92 -13.06
CA VAL A 92 -26.68 -2.58 -13.08
C VAL A 92 -25.87 -1.67 -14.00
N ARG A 93 -26.56 -0.94 -14.87
CA ARG A 93 -25.98 0.16 -15.65
C ARG A 93 -26.35 1.47 -14.98
N ILE A 94 -25.34 2.21 -14.54
CA ILE A 94 -25.55 3.55 -13.98
C ILE A 94 -25.69 4.52 -15.13
N GLU A 95 -26.81 5.22 -15.16
CA GLU A 95 -27.08 6.27 -16.12
C GLU A 95 -26.37 7.57 -15.72
N LEU A 96 -25.96 8.35 -16.73
CA LEU A 96 -25.42 9.68 -16.50
C LEU A 96 -26.56 10.61 -16.06
N PHE A 97 -26.29 11.50 -15.10
CA PHE A 97 -27.27 12.55 -14.78
C PHE A 97 -27.55 13.41 -16.01
N THR A 98 -28.81 13.47 -16.43
CA THR A 98 -29.25 14.26 -17.58
C THR A 98 -29.75 15.65 -17.17
N ASP A 99 -30.01 15.89 -15.89
CA ASP A 99 -30.46 17.18 -15.37
C ASP A 99 -29.97 17.47 -13.93
N MET A 100 -30.05 18.74 -13.55
CA MET A 100 -29.56 19.25 -12.27
C MET A 100 -30.38 18.77 -11.07
N THR A 101 -31.65 18.43 -11.27
CA THR A 101 -32.56 17.96 -10.21
C THR A 101 -32.12 16.60 -9.67
N MET A 102 -31.73 15.68 -10.56
CA MET A 102 -31.21 14.37 -10.16
C MET A 102 -29.93 14.50 -9.33
N HIS A 103 -29.01 15.34 -9.78
CA HIS A 103 -27.77 15.61 -9.06
C HIS A 103 -28.03 16.20 -7.65
N ASP A 104 -28.94 17.18 -7.55
CA ASP A 104 -29.25 17.84 -6.28
C ASP A 104 -29.98 16.92 -5.31
N PHE A 105 -30.87 16.05 -5.82
CA PHE A 105 -31.51 15.01 -5.01
C PHE A 105 -30.46 14.04 -4.42
N THR A 106 -29.54 13.53 -5.24
CA THR A 106 -28.47 12.62 -4.77
C THR A 106 -27.55 13.30 -3.76
N LYS A 107 -27.18 14.57 -3.99
CA LYS A 107 -26.35 15.33 -3.04
C LYS A 107 -27.04 15.53 -1.70
N LYS A 108 -28.33 15.89 -1.68
CA LYS A 108 -29.12 16.05 -0.44
C LYS A 108 -29.32 14.73 0.30
N ALA A 109 -29.38 13.61 -0.41
CA ALA A 109 -29.50 12.29 0.19
C ALA A 109 -28.18 11.78 0.81
N LYS A 110 -27.02 12.34 0.44
CA LYS A 110 -25.72 11.92 0.97
C LYS A 110 -25.55 12.38 2.42
N HIS A 111 -25.54 11.43 3.35
CA HIS A 111 -25.18 11.65 4.74
C HIS A 111 -23.84 10.92 4.97
N GLY A 112 -22.86 11.63 5.54
CA GLY A 112 -21.54 11.10 5.87
C GLY A 112 -21.43 10.76 7.34
#